data_AF-A0A060C889-F1
#
_entry.id   AF-A0A060C889-F1
#
_cell.length_a   1.000
_cell.length_b   1.000
_cell.length_c   1.000
_cell.angle_alpha   90.00
_cell.angle_beta   90.00
_cell.angle_gamma   90.00
#
_symmetry.space_group_name_H-M   'P 1'
#
loop_
_entity.id
_entity.type
_entity.pdbx_description
1 polymer ?
#
loop_
_entity_poly.entity_id
_entity_poly.type
_entity_poly.pdbx_seq_one_letter_code
_entity_poly.pdbx_strand_id
1 'polypeptide(L)'
;QMIGGLYLGYDNPRRLGGSYMQGGTIAAPIFKAFAVKAYKDLPVVPFRAPAGIRMVRIDRRSGKPVYNAWPTDAPLAPVIWEAFKPESEPRRAIKRNEAAADKPTEAAPVAQPDDSDFLQREGGIY
;
A
#
# COMPACT_ATOMS: atom_id res chain seq x y z
N GLN A 1 -19.24 14.00 17.76
CA GLN A 1 -17.86 13.60 18.10
C GLN A 1 -17.05 14.86 18.38
N MET A 2 -16.16 14.85 19.37
CA MET A 2 -15.40 16.04 19.78
C MET A 2 -13.93 15.90 19.40
N ILE A 3 -13.28 17.03 19.11
CA ILE A 3 -11.83 17.12 18.89
C ILE A 3 -11.30 18.05 19.99
N GLY A 4 -10.25 17.62 20.69
CA GLY A 4 -9.60 18.40 21.73
C GLY A 4 -8.10 18.54 21.44
N GLY A 5 -7.58 19.74 21.62
CA GLY A 5 -6.15 20.02 21.62
C GLY A 5 -5.71 20.42 23.03
N LEU A 6 -4.51 19.99 23.43
CA LEU A 6 -3.88 20.40 24.68
C LEU A 6 -2.56 21.09 24.35
N TYR A 7 -2.45 22.35 24.76
CA TYR A 7 -1.21 23.11 24.73
C TYR A 7 -0.72 23.34 26.16
N LEU A 8 0.59 23.24 26.35
CA LEU A 8 1.23 23.50 27.62
C LEU A 8 2.48 24.34 27.35
N GLY A 9 2.59 25.46 28.05
CA GLY A 9 3.62 26.47 27.82
C GLY A 9 3.67 27.43 29.00
N TYR A 10 4.80 28.10 29.18
CA TYR A 10 4.85 29.30 30.00
C TYR A 10 4.40 30.49 29.15
N ASP A 11 3.70 31.45 29.75
CA ASP A 11 3.27 32.68 29.07
C ASP A 11 4.46 33.44 28.47
N ASN A 12 5.58 33.45 29.20
CA ASN A 12 6.86 33.88 28.67
C ASN A 12 7.60 32.68 28.07
N PRO A 13 8.00 32.71 26.78
CA PRO A 13 8.64 31.57 26.12
C PRO A 13 9.91 31.12 26.85
N ARG A 14 9.79 30.03 27.59
CA ARG A 14 10.88 29.40 28.33
C ARG A 14 10.78 27.90 28.17
N ARG A 15 11.93 27.24 28.31
CA ARG A 15 11.99 25.78 28.31
C ARG A 15 11.12 25.26 29.46
N LEU A 16 10.19 24.35 29.17
CA LEU A 16 9.27 23.80 30.16
C LEU A 16 9.98 23.05 31.29
N GLY A 17 11.14 22.44 31.00
CA GLY A 17 12.04 21.81 31.97
C GLY A 17 13.04 20.86 31.29
N GLY A 18 13.45 19.79 31.98
CA GLY A 18 14.47 18.85 31.53
C GLY A 18 14.02 17.87 30.44
N SER A 19 14.86 16.87 30.13
CA SER A 19 14.64 15.88 29.05
C SER A 19 13.34 15.06 29.18
N TYR A 20 12.74 15.01 30.37
CA TYR A 20 11.48 14.31 30.65
C TYR A 20 10.22 15.08 30.23
N MET A 21 10.33 16.38 29.92
CA MET A 21 9.17 17.23 29.56
C MET A 21 8.85 17.14 28.07
N GLN A 22 8.34 15.98 27.68
CA GLN A 22 7.83 15.69 26.34
C GLN A 22 6.30 15.61 26.36
N GLY A 23 5.65 15.96 25.24
CA GLY A 23 4.18 15.92 25.13
C GLY A 23 3.56 14.57 25.48
N GLY A 24 4.24 13.46 25.15
CA GLY A 24 3.78 12.12 25.52
C GLY A 24 3.78 11.85 27.03
N THR A 25 4.71 12.43 27.78
CA THR A 25 4.85 12.21 29.23
C THR A 25 3.97 13.14 30.04
N ILE A 26 3.77 14.38 29.57
CA ILE A 26 3.04 15.41 30.31
C ILE A 26 1.63 15.62 29.77
N ALA A 27 1.49 15.87 28.46
CA ALA A 27 0.19 16.23 27.88
C ALA A 27 -0.75 15.01 27.79
N ALA A 28 -0.24 13.83 27.41
CA ALA A 28 -1.11 12.65 27.24
C ALA A 28 -1.83 12.20 28.53
N PRO A 29 -1.18 12.15 29.72
CA PRO A 29 -1.88 11.83 30.97
C PRO A 29 -2.91 12.89 31.38
N ILE A 30 -2.62 14.18 31.15
CA ILE A 30 -3.56 15.28 31.44
C ILE A 30 -4.81 15.13 30.56
N PHE A 31 -4.62 14.95 29.26
CA PHE A 31 -5.73 14.74 28.34
C PHE A 31 -6.52 13.47 28.70
N LYS A 32 -5.86 12.38 29.08
CA LYS A 32 -6.54 11.16 29.56
C LYS A 32 -7.42 11.44 30.79
N ALA A 33 -6.92 12.17 31.79
CA ALA A 33 -7.67 12.50 33.00
C ALA A 33 -8.93 13.33 32.70
N PHE A 34 -8.84 14.25 31.72
CA PHE A 34 -9.99 14.98 31.21
C PHE A 34 -10.94 14.05 30.42
N ALA A 35 -10.41 13.28 29.47
CA ALA A 35 -11.20 12.45 28.56
C ALA A 35 -12.01 11.38 29.30
N VAL A 36 -11.44 10.71 30.30
CA VAL A 36 -12.17 9.69 31.08
C VAL A 36 -13.44 10.28 31.71
N LYS A 37 -13.42 11.54 32.14
CA LYS A 37 -14.60 12.22 32.70
C LYS A 37 -15.53 12.73 31.61
N ALA A 38 -14.99 13.38 30.59
CA ALA A 38 -15.77 14.00 29.51
C ALA A 38 -16.49 12.98 28.62
N TYR A 39 -15.92 11.78 28.44
CA TYR A 39 -16.46 10.73 27.57
C TYR A 39 -17.24 9.62 28.30
N LYS A 40 -17.42 9.72 29.63
CA LYS A 40 -17.99 8.63 30.47
C LYS A 40 -19.33 8.08 29.93
N ASP A 41 -20.23 8.98 29.53
CA ASP A 41 -21.60 8.63 29.12
C ASP A 41 -21.80 8.73 27.60
N LEU A 42 -20.71 8.89 26.83
CA LEU A 42 -20.79 8.96 25.38
C LEU A 42 -20.74 7.55 24.77
N PRO A 43 -21.56 7.27 23.74
CA PRO A 43 -21.54 5.97 23.08
C PRO A 43 -20.17 5.74 22.39
N VAL A 44 -19.65 4.53 22.53
CA VAL A 44 -18.43 4.10 21.84
C VAL A 44 -18.77 3.86 20.37
N VAL A 45 -18.43 4.82 19.52
CA VAL A 45 -18.61 4.69 18.07
C VAL A 45 -17.31 4.14 17.46
N PRO A 46 -17.34 2.97 16.80
CA PRO A 46 -16.15 2.42 16.16
C PRO A 46 -15.73 3.30 14.98
N PHE A 47 -14.42 3.39 14.75
CA PHE A 47 -13.90 4.04 13.56
C PHE A 47 -14.29 3.22 12.31
N ARG A 48 -15.14 3.79 11.46
CA ARG A 48 -15.58 3.15 10.22
C ARG A 48 -14.58 3.49 9.13
N ALA A 49 -14.10 2.47 8.42
CA ALA A 49 -13.30 2.69 7.22
C ALA A 49 -14.12 3.52 6.21
N PRO A 50 -13.58 4.64 5.71
CA PRO A 50 -14.27 5.42 4.70
C PRO A 50 -14.38 4.64 3.37
N ALA A 51 -15.38 4.98 2.56
CA ALA A 51 -15.61 4.32 1.28
C ALA A 51 -14.36 4.38 0.39
N GLY A 52 -14.06 3.27 -0.29
CA GLY A 52 -12.92 3.16 -1.20
C GLY A 52 -11.59 2.77 -0.54
N ILE A 53 -11.48 2.79 0.80
CA ILE A 53 -10.30 2.23 1.48
C ILE A 53 -10.25 0.72 1.27
N ARG A 54 -9.07 0.22 0.91
CA ARG A 54 -8.83 -1.21 0.73
C ARG A 54 -7.95 -1.72 1.85
N MET A 55 -8.44 -2.75 2.55
CA MET A 55 -7.68 -3.44 3.60
C MET A 55 -6.85 -4.55 2.95
N VAL A 56 -5.52 -4.44 3.05
CA VAL A 56 -4.58 -5.39 2.46
C VAL A 56 -3.78 -6.05 3.58
N ARG A 57 -3.56 -7.36 3.44
CA ARG A 57 -2.71 -8.13 4.36
C ARG A 57 -1.26 -7.91 3.98
N ILE A 58 -0.45 -7.43 4.92
CA ILE A 58 0.97 -7.19 4.69
C ILE A 58 1.85 -7.88 5.73
N ASP A 59 3.05 -8.26 5.32
CA ASP A 59 4.10 -8.66 6.23
C ASP A 59 4.62 -7.43 6.98
N ARG A 60 4.59 -7.48 8.31
CA ARG A 60 4.91 -6.33 9.18
C ARG A 60 6.35 -5.84 9.03
N ARG A 61 7.29 -6.72 8.66
CA ARG A 61 8.72 -6.36 8.57
C ARG A 61 9.08 -5.76 7.23
N SER A 62 8.49 -6.28 6.15
CA SER A 62 8.84 -5.92 4.77
C SER A 62 7.85 -5.00 4.08
N GLY A 63 6.63 -4.86 4.61
CA GLY A 63 5.54 -4.09 4.00
C GLY A 63 4.95 -4.73 2.73
N LYS A 64 5.39 -5.94 2.36
CA LYS A 64 4.93 -6.63 1.15
C LYS A 64 3.57 -7.30 1.37
N PRO A 65 2.72 -7.38 0.34
CA PRO A 65 1.43 -8.05 0.44
C PRO A 65 1.62 -9.56 0.67
N VAL A 66 0.81 -10.12 1.57
CA VAL A 66 0.78 -11.55 1.89
C VAL A 66 -0.58 -12.12 1.52
N TYR A 67 -0.57 -13.20 0.75
CA TYR A 67 -1.80 -13.80 0.22
C TYR A 67 -2.22 -15.08 0.96
N ASN A 68 -1.25 -15.79 1.55
CA ASN A 68 -1.43 -17.14 2.10
C ASN A 68 -1.48 -17.19 3.63
N ALA A 69 -1.60 -16.04 4.30
CA ALA A 69 -1.67 -15.96 5.75
C ALA A 69 -2.69 -14.91 6.18
N TRP A 70 -3.19 -15.06 7.40
CA TRP A 70 -4.18 -14.17 8.00
C TRP A 70 -3.58 -13.47 9.22
N PRO A 71 -3.91 -12.19 9.44
CA PRO A 71 -3.56 -11.50 10.67
C PRO A 71 -4.13 -12.20 11.90
N THR A 72 -3.44 -12.09 13.01
CA THR A 72 -3.89 -12.55 14.33
C THR A 72 -3.90 -11.37 15.30
N ASP A 73 -4.58 -11.51 16.42
CA ASP A 73 -4.65 -10.46 17.46
C ASP A 73 -3.38 -10.40 18.34
N ALA A 74 -2.33 -11.13 17.97
CA ALA A 74 -1.08 -11.12 18.72
C ALA A 74 -0.38 -9.76 18.58
N PRO A 75 0.18 -9.17 19.66
CA PRO A 75 0.84 -7.85 19.61
C PRO A 75 1.97 -7.74 18.59
N LEU A 76 2.62 -8.87 18.27
CA LEU A 76 3.71 -8.94 17.30
C LEU A 76 3.39 -9.85 16.11
N ALA A 77 2.12 -9.89 15.68
CA ALA A 77 1.69 -10.68 14.54
C ALA A 77 2.59 -10.42 13.30
N PRO A 78 3.05 -11.47 12.61
CA PRO A 78 3.88 -11.31 11.41
C PRO A 78 3.10 -10.68 10.25
N VAL A 79 1.78 -10.87 10.22
CA VAL A 79 0.87 -10.32 9.21
C VAL A 79 -0.11 -9.36 9.89
N ILE A 80 -0.28 -8.17 9.32
CA ILE A 80 -1.20 -7.15 9.80
C ILE A 80 -2.14 -6.69 8.67
N TRP A 81 -3.25 -6.07 9.06
CA TRP A 81 -4.11 -5.34 8.14
C TRP A 81 -3.61 -3.91 7.95
N GLU A 82 -3.36 -3.50 6.72
CA GLU A 82 -2.97 -2.14 6.35
C GLU A 82 -4.04 -1.51 5.45
N ALA A 83 -4.39 -0.25 5.73
CA ALA A 83 -5.41 0.49 5.00
C ALA A 83 -4.77 1.31 3.87
N PHE A 84 -5.11 1.00 2.62
CA PHE A 84 -4.64 1.74 1.45
C PHE A 84 -5.74 2.64 0.88
N LYS A 85 -5.34 3.84 0.46
CA LYS A 85 -6.16 4.67 -0.43
C LYS A 85 -6.35 3.92 -1.76
N PRO A 86 -7.45 4.17 -2.49
CA PRO A 86 -7.58 3.71 -3.87
C PRO A 86 -6.28 3.99 -4.64
N GLU A 87 -5.85 3.04 -5.47
CA GLU A 87 -4.67 3.13 -6.36
C GLU A 87 -3.28 3.08 -5.70
N SER A 88 -3.20 3.26 -4.38
CA SER A 88 -1.94 3.19 -3.62
C SER A 88 -1.59 1.79 -3.11
N GLU A 89 -2.48 0.83 -3.33
CA GLU A 89 -2.28 -0.56 -2.91
C GLU A 89 -1.10 -1.20 -3.65
N PRO A 90 -0.35 -2.10 -2.98
CA PRO A 90 0.69 -2.87 -3.64
C PRO A 90 0.06 -3.73 -4.74
N ARG A 91 0.23 -3.32 -6.00
CA ARG A 91 -0.18 -4.15 -7.13
C ARG A 91 0.67 -5.41 -7.11
N ARG A 92 0.02 -6.56 -7.35
CA ARG A 92 0.74 -7.79 -7.61
C ARG A 92 1.67 -7.50 -8.78
N ALA A 93 2.97 -7.46 -8.51
CA ALA A 93 3.96 -7.61 -9.55
C ALA A 93 3.74 -9.03 -10.08
N ILE A 94 2.91 -9.15 -11.13
CA ILE A 94 3.02 -10.29 -12.02
C ILE A 94 4.45 -10.15 -12.50
N LYS A 95 5.36 -10.98 -11.98
CA LYS A 95 6.56 -11.29 -12.71
C LYS A 95 6.03 -11.82 -14.04
N ARG A 96 5.95 -10.95 -15.05
CA ARG A 96 5.95 -11.39 -16.43
C ARG A 96 7.25 -12.19 -16.47
N ASN A 97 7.11 -13.51 -16.53
CA ASN A 97 8.27 -14.37 -16.70
C ASN A 97 8.94 -13.86 -17.98
N GLU A 98 10.03 -13.11 -17.82
CA GLU A 98 11.01 -12.83 -18.87
C GLU A 98 11.77 -14.13 -19.14
N ALA A 99 11.01 -15.13 -19.58
CA ALA A 99 11.47 -16.43 -20.02
C ALA A 99 10.69 -16.80 -21.29
N ALA A 100 10.56 -15.84 -22.21
CA ALA A 100 10.14 -16.04 -23.61
C ALA A 100 10.28 -14.73 -24.42
N ALA A 101 11.45 -14.10 -24.39
CA ALA A 101 11.84 -13.11 -25.39
C ALA A 101 13.36 -12.94 -25.35
N ASP A 102 13.98 -12.89 -26.53
CA ASP A 102 15.41 -12.75 -26.81
C ASP A 102 16.34 -13.96 -26.63
N LYS A 103 16.23 -14.88 -27.60
CA LYS A 103 17.40 -15.17 -28.44
C LYS A 103 17.04 -14.84 -29.90
N PRO A 104 17.68 -13.87 -30.55
CA PRO A 104 17.66 -13.78 -32.01
C PRO A 104 18.57 -14.89 -32.54
N THR A 105 18.00 -16.00 -32.99
CA THR A 105 18.70 -16.89 -33.92
C THR A 105 18.56 -16.27 -35.29
N GLU A 106 19.64 -15.67 -35.77
CA GLU A 106 19.81 -15.22 -37.15
C GLU A 106 19.61 -16.42 -38.08
N ALA A 107 18.41 -16.51 -38.64
CA ALA A 107 18.09 -17.40 -39.74
C ALA A 107 17.93 -16.52 -40.98
N ALA A 108 18.76 -16.78 -41.99
CA ALA A 108 18.75 -16.11 -43.29
C ALA A 108 17.32 -16.04 -43.88
N PRO A 109 16.96 -14.97 -44.59
CA PRO A 109 15.64 -14.86 -45.20
C PRO A 109 15.51 -15.92 -46.29
N VAL A 110 14.70 -16.95 -46.02
CA VAL A 110 14.20 -17.86 -47.04
C VAL A 110 13.17 -17.07 -47.83
N ALA A 111 13.56 -16.62 -49.02
CA ALA A 111 12.65 -16.03 -49.98
C ALA A 111 11.49 -17.01 -50.25
N GLN A 112 10.28 -16.64 -49.84
CA GLN A 112 9.07 -17.31 -50.30
C GLN A 112 8.85 -16.94 -51.77
N PRO A 113 8.66 -17.92 -52.68
CA PRO A 113 8.25 -17.61 -54.04
C PRO A 113 6.86 -16.95 -53.99
N ASP A 114 6.79 -15.71 -54.46
CA ASP A 114 5.54 -14.97 -54.71
C ASP A 114 4.90 -15.53 -55.99
N ASP A 115 3.58 -15.72 -55.94
CA ASP A 115 2.71 -16.27 -57.01
C ASP A 115 2.87 -15.59 -58.38
N SER A 116 3.48 -14.40 -58.43
CA SER A 116 3.87 -13.67 -59.64
C SER A 116 4.88 -14.40 -60.53
N ASP A 117 5.77 -15.21 -59.94
CA ASP A 117 6.88 -15.88 -60.62
C ASP A 117 6.44 -17.21 -61.29
N PHE A 118 5.31 -17.78 -60.83
CA PHE A 118 4.68 -18.96 -61.41
C PHE A 118 3.93 -18.63 -62.72
N LEU A 119 3.24 -17.49 -62.75
CA LEU A 119 2.48 -17.01 -63.91
C LEU A 119 3.36 -16.59 -65.10
N GLN A 120 4.62 -16.25 -64.86
CA GLN A 120 5.60 -15.94 -65.91
C GLN A 120 6.26 -17.19 -66.52
N ARG A 121 6.30 -18.32 -65.81
CA ARG A 121 6.95 -19.56 -66.28
C ARG A 121 6.06 -20.44 -67.15
N GLU A 122 4.74 -20.41 -66.97
CA GLU A 122 3.81 -21.28 -67.71
C GLU A 122 3.13 -20.63 -68.93
N GLY A 123 3.53 -19.42 -69.34
CA GLY A 123 3.11 -18.83 -70.62
C GLY A 123 1.58 -18.70 -70.76
N GLY A 124 0.98 -17.87 -69.91
CA GLY A 124 -0.46 -17.83 -69.63
C GLY A 124 -1.47 -17.77 -70.78
N ILE A 125 -2.71 -18.14 -70.44
CA ILE A 125 -4.02 -17.95 -71.10
C ILE A 125 -5.04 -18.59 -70.12
N TYR A 126 -6.10 -17.96 -69.60
CA TYR A 126 -7.13 -17.05 -70.13
C TYR A 126 -7.52 -15.98 -69.11
#